data_AF-D1KRT2-F1
#
_entry.id   AF-D1KRT2-F1
#
_cell.length_a   1.000
_cell.length_b   1.000
_cell.length_c   1.000
_cell.angle_alpha   90.00
_cell.angle_beta   90.00
_cell.angle_gamma   90.00
#
_symmetry.space_group_name_H-M   'P 1'
#
loop_
_entity.id
_entity.type
_entity.pdbx_description
1 polymer ?
#
loop_
_entity_poly.entity_id
_entity_poly.type
_entity_poly.pdbx_seq_one_letter_code
_entity_poly.pdbx_strand_id
1 'polypeptide(L)'
;MWILLSYVLISFIMPLVMGMTSLLVSSKFMSTESFECGFDSFNVSVFPVSLRFFMFCTIFLILDLELIIMSVTPMVIWSSGFIVNIVLFLLLVTVSLMMEWLFGSLSWIE
;
A
#
# COMPACT_ATOMS: atom_id res chain seq x y z
N MET A 1 -20.16 9.77 20.90
CA MET A 1 -19.55 10.75 19.98
C MET A 1 -18.29 11.40 20.59
N TRP A 2 -18.39 12.06 21.75
CA TRP A 2 -17.25 12.71 22.43
C TRP A 2 -16.09 11.77 22.77
N ILE A 3 -16.39 10.55 23.22
CA ILE A 3 -15.38 9.53 23.53
C ILE A 3 -14.60 9.10 22.28
N LEU A 4 -15.28 8.95 21.13
CA LEU A 4 -14.61 8.64 19.86
C LEU A 4 -13.74 9.81 19.39
N LEU A 5 -14.24 11.04 19.56
CA LEU A 5 -13.47 12.25 19.23
C LEU A 5 -12.21 12.37 20.11
N SER A 6 -12.28 12.03 21.40
CA SER A 6 -11.10 12.04 22.27
C SER A 6 -10.06 10.98 21.86
N TYR A 7 -10.48 9.78 21.43
CA TYR A 7 -9.52 8.76 20.97
C TYR A 7 -8.78 9.19 19.70
N VAL A 8 -9.49 9.78 18.73
CA VAL A 8 -8.89 10.29 17.49
C VAL A 8 -7.88 11.38 17.82
N LEU A 9 -8.23 12.36 18.66
CA LEU A 9 -7.32 13.44 19.05
C LEU A 9 -6.04 12.92 19.73
N ILE A 10 -6.16 11.97 20.66
CA ILE A 10 -5.01 11.39 21.36
C ILE A 10 -4.07 10.67 20.38
N SER A 11 -4.62 9.94 19.39
CA SER A 11 -3.81 9.21 18.41
C SER A 11 -2.93 10.11 17.54
N PHE A 12 -3.37 11.34 17.24
CA PHE A 12 -2.57 12.32 16.49
C PHE A 12 -1.59 13.10 17.39
N ILE A 13 -1.98 13.42 18.62
CA ILE A 13 -1.16 14.25 19.53
C ILE A 13 0.08 13.48 20.03
N MET A 14 -0.04 12.19 20.32
CA MET A 14 1.05 11.41 20.92
C MET A 14 2.31 11.34 20.02
N PRO A 15 2.21 11.01 18.72
CA PRO A 15 3.37 11.03 17.82
C PRO A 15 3.95 12.44 17.63
N LEU A 16 3.12 13.49 17.61
CA LEU A 16 3.58 14.87 17.49
C LEU A 16 4.44 15.27 18.69
N VAL A 17 4.01 14.97 19.91
CA VAL A 17 4.80 15.26 21.12
C VAL A 17 6.11 14.50 21.12
N MET A 18 6.10 13.21 20.74
CA MET A 18 7.32 12.40 20.63
C MET A 18 8.27 12.92 19.53
N GLY A 19 7.73 13.37 18.39
CA GLY A 19 8.49 13.99 17.33
C GLY A 19 9.16 15.29 17.80
N MET A 20 8.42 16.16 18.49
CA MET A 20 8.96 17.42 19.02
C MET A 20 10.05 17.18 20.07
N THR A 21 9.86 16.24 21.01
CA THR A 21 10.90 15.93 22.00
C THR A 21 12.14 15.33 21.33
N SER A 22 11.98 14.51 20.28
CA SER A 22 13.12 13.97 19.52
C SER A 22 13.93 15.08 18.83
N LEU A 23 13.27 16.11 18.28
CA LEU A 23 13.94 17.25 17.64
C LEU A 23 14.67 18.13 18.66
N LEU A 24 14.09 18.33 19.85
CA LEU A 24 14.71 19.10 20.93
C LEU A 24 15.91 18.38 21.55
N VAL A 25 15.88 17.05 21.63
CA VAL A 25 16.95 16.23 22.22
C VAL A 25 18.05 15.92 21.20
N SER A 26 17.72 15.83 19.91
CA SER A 26 18.68 15.53 18.84
C SER A 26 19.57 16.72 18.49
N SER A 27 20.69 16.87 19.20
CA SER A 27 21.76 17.83 18.89
C SER A 27 22.83 17.28 17.93
N LYS A 28 22.54 16.21 17.17
CA LYS A 28 23.52 15.59 16.29
C LYS A 28 23.52 16.25 14.91
N PHE A 29 24.58 17.00 14.63
CA PHE A 29 25.07 17.25 13.27
C PHE A 29 25.52 15.90 12.68
N MET A 30 24.56 15.10 12.20
CA MET A 30 24.87 13.99 11.31
C MET A 30 25.25 14.62 9.96
N SER A 31 26.32 14.13 9.33
CA SER A 31 26.64 14.49 7.95
C SER A 31 25.40 14.32 7.08
N THR A 32 25.05 15.35 6.31
CA THR A 32 23.92 15.36 5.37
C THR A 32 24.15 14.45 4.16
N GLU A 33 25.33 13.81 4.09
CA GLU A 33 25.73 12.94 3.01
C GLU A 33 25.12 11.54 3.19
N SER A 34 24.58 11.01 2.10
CA SER A 34 24.21 9.60 2.00
C SER A 34 25.43 8.72 2.26
N PHE A 35 25.26 7.66 3.06
CA PHE A 35 26.29 6.64 3.25
C PHE A 35 26.46 5.82 1.96
N GLU A 36 27.19 6.39 1.01
CA GLU A 36 27.83 5.63 -0.06
C GLU A 36 29.17 5.18 0.51
N CYS A 37 29.50 3.90 0.44
CA CYS A 37 30.72 3.33 1.03
C CYS A 37 32.02 3.89 0.41
N GLY A 38 32.35 5.17 0.63
CA GLY A 38 33.53 5.87 0.12
C GLY A 38 33.41 6.46 -1.29
N PHE A 39 32.21 6.61 -1.86
CA PHE A 39 32.01 7.21 -3.20
C PHE A 39 31.40 8.62 -3.10
N ASP A 40 31.85 9.53 -3.98
CA ASP A 40 31.33 10.90 -4.05
C ASP A 40 29.99 10.96 -4.81
N SER A 41 29.03 11.68 -4.25
CA SER A 41 27.62 11.82 -4.66
C SER A 41 27.39 12.65 -5.94
N PHE A 42 28.29 12.57 -6.92
CA PHE A 42 28.20 13.40 -8.14
C PHE A 42 27.46 12.78 -9.32
N ASN A 43 27.01 11.53 -9.22
CA ASN A 43 26.23 10.90 -10.28
C ASN A 43 24.75 10.88 -9.91
N VAL A 44 23.93 11.52 -10.76
CA VAL A 44 22.48 11.44 -10.73
C VAL A 44 22.09 9.96 -10.70
N SER A 45 21.53 9.50 -9.58
CA SER A 45 21.10 8.12 -9.35
C SER A 45 19.82 7.83 -10.13
N VAL A 46 19.93 7.83 -11.46
CA VAL A 46 18.89 7.24 -12.32
C VAL A 46 19.02 5.72 -12.19
N PHE A 47 18.54 5.20 -11.08
CA PHE A 47 18.41 3.78 -10.88
C PHE A 47 17.30 3.27 -11.80
N PRO A 48 17.54 2.23 -12.63
CA PRO A 48 16.51 1.68 -13.47
C PRO A 48 15.37 1.15 -12.59
N VAL A 49 14.18 1.72 -12.75
CA VAL A 49 12.98 1.26 -12.03
C VAL A 49 12.71 -0.18 -12.44
N SER A 50 12.65 -1.08 -11.45
CA SER A 50 12.31 -2.47 -11.71
C SER A 50 10.86 -2.56 -12.21
N LEU A 51 10.67 -3.00 -13.45
CA LEU A 51 9.35 -3.25 -14.04
C LEU A 51 8.50 -4.23 -13.20
N ARG A 52 9.15 -5.13 -12.45
CA ARG A 52 8.50 -6.06 -11.52
C ARG A 52 7.77 -5.34 -10.39
N PHE A 53 8.36 -4.30 -9.80
CA PHE A 53 7.71 -3.50 -8.76
C PHE A 53 6.49 -2.74 -9.32
N PHE A 54 6.61 -2.23 -10.55
CA PHE A 54 5.49 -1.59 -11.24
C PHE A 54 4.31 -2.58 -11.43
N MET A 55 4.60 -3.80 -11.88
CA MET A 55 3.56 -4.83 -12.06
C MET A 55 2.85 -5.19 -10.74
N PHE A 56 3.60 -5.28 -9.63
CA PHE A 56 3.00 -5.48 -8.32
C PHE A 56 2.05 -4.35 -7.92
N CYS A 57 2.46 -3.08 -8.10
CA CYS A 57 1.60 -1.93 -7.82
C CYS A 57 0.34 -1.91 -8.69
N THR A 58 0.44 -2.28 -9.97
CA THR A 58 -0.73 -2.33 -10.85
C THR A 58 -1.70 -3.44 -10.47
N ILE A 59 -1.21 -4.63 -10.12
CA ILE A 59 -2.05 -5.75 -9.67
C ILE A 59 -2.75 -5.38 -8.36
N PHE A 60 -2.01 -4.79 -7.41
CA PHE A 60 -2.58 -4.31 -6.15
C PHE A 60 -3.69 -3.29 -6.39
N LEU A 61 -3.48 -2.32 -7.29
CA LEU A 61 -4.46 -1.28 -7.59
C LEU A 61 -5.74 -1.87 -8.21
N ILE A 62 -5.60 -2.82 -9.15
CA ILE A 62 -6.75 -3.49 -9.78
C ILE A 62 -7.53 -4.28 -8.74
N LEU A 63 -6.84 -5.07 -7.89
CA LEU A 63 -7.48 -5.84 -6.83
C LEU A 63 -8.22 -4.95 -5.82
N ASP A 64 -7.64 -3.81 -5.45
CA ASP A 64 -8.25 -2.87 -4.50
C ASP A 64 -9.55 -2.25 -5.08
N LEU A 65 -9.57 -1.94 -6.38
CA LEU A 65 -10.78 -1.50 -7.07
C LEU A 65 -11.87 -2.58 -7.11
N GLU A 66 -11.50 -3.83 -7.37
CA GLU A 66 -12.44 -4.97 -7.38
C GLU A 66 -13.04 -5.23 -5.99
N LEU A 67 -12.24 -5.08 -4.93
CA LEU A 67 -12.72 -5.20 -3.54
C LEU A 67 -13.68 -4.06 -3.16
N ILE A 68 -13.44 -2.83 -3.61
CA ILE A 68 -14.38 -1.71 -3.41
C ILE A 68 -15.73 -2.03 -4.05
N ILE A 69 -15.72 -2.50 -5.31
CA ILE A 69 -16.95 -2.90 -6.01
C ILE A 69 -17.66 -4.00 -5.22
N MET A 70 -16.95 -5.03 -4.78
CA MET A 70 -17.52 -6.11 -3.98
C MET A 70 -18.16 -5.60 -2.68
N SER A 71 -17.55 -4.63 -1.99
CA SER A 71 -18.05 -4.08 -0.73
C SER A 71 -19.37 -3.31 -0.86
N VAL A 72 -19.57 -2.60 -1.97
CA VAL A 72 -20.75 -1.76 -2.21
C VAL A 72 -21.94 -2.58 -2.73
N THR A 73 -21.66 -3.62 -3.54
CA THR A 73 -22.70 -4.41 -4.20
C THR A 73 -23.80 -5.00 -3.26
N PRO A 74 -23.51 -5.59 -2.08
CA PRO A 74 -24.55 -6.12 -1.20
C PRO A 74 -25.41 -5.04 -0.52
N MET A 75 -24.95 -3.79 -0.49
CA MET A 75 -25.71 -2.68 0.09
C MET A 75 -26.83 -2.18 -0.83
N VAL A 76 -26.71 -2.43 -2.14
CA VAL A 76 -27.59 -1.80 -3.15
C VAL A 76 -28.73 -2.73 -3.59
N ILE A 77 -28.57 -4.06 -3.51
CA ILE A 77 -29.53 -5.00 -4.13
C ILE A 77 -29.79 -6.22 -3.23
N TRP A 78 -31.02 -6.37 -2.74
CA TRP A 78 -31.52 -7.57 -2.05
C TRP A 78 -32.39 -8.41 -3.00
N SER A 79 -31.80 -8.99 -4.04
CA SER A 79 -32.49 -9.91 -4.95
C SER A 79 -31.82 -11.29 -4.97
N SER A 80 -32.61 -12.35 -5.18
CA SER A 80 -32.14 -13.74 -5.10
C SER A 80 -31.06 -14.10 -6.15
N GLY A 81 -31.03 -13.40 -7.29
CA GLY A 81 -30.00 -13.60 -8.33
C GLY A 81 -28.63 -13.00 -8.00
N PHE A 82 -28.54 -12.19 -6.94
CA PHE A 82 -27.34 -11.43 -6.61
C PHE A 82 -26.20 -12.30 -6.06
N ILE A 83 -26.53 -13.38 -5.34
CA ILE A 83 -25.54 -14.35 -4.83
C ILE A 83 -24.79 -15.02 -5.98
N VAL A 84 -25.49 -15.37 -7.06
CA VAL A 84 -24.87 -15.97 -8.25
C VAL A 84 -23.90 -15.01 -8.91
N ASN A 85 -24.24 -13.73 -8.99
CA ASN A 85 -23.36 -12.70 -9.54
C ASN A 85 -22.11 -12.47 -8.69
N ILE A 86 -22.21 -12.47 -7.37
CA ILE A 86 -21.04 -12.37 -6.47
C ILE A 86 -20.12 -13.57 -6.65
N VAL A 87 -20.68 -14.79 -6.71
CA VAL A 87 -19.89 -16.01 -6.89
C VAL A 87 -19.19 -16.02 -8.25
N LEU A 88 -19.87 -15.61 -9.31
CA LEU A 88 -19.27 -15.46 -10.64
C LEU A 88 -18.17 -14.38 -10.65
N PHE A 89 -18.39 -13.26 -9.98
CA PHE A 89 -17.40 -12.20 -9.86
C PHE A 89 -16.15 -12.68 -9.12
N LEU A 90 -16.31 -13.34 -7.96
CA LEU A 90 -15.20 -13.95 -7.22
C LEU A 90 -14.42 -14.96 -8.07
N LEU A 91 -15.12 -15.80 -8.84
CA LEU A 91 -14.46 -16.74 -9.76
C LEU A 91 -13.61 -16.00 -10.81
N LEU A 92 -14.12 -14.93 -11.41
CA LEU A 92 -13.37 -14.14 -12.39
C LEU A 92 -12.10 -13.53 -11.78
N VAL A 93 -12.21 -12.94 -10.58
CA VAL A 93 -11.06 -12.37 -9.87
C VAL A 93 -10.02 -13.44 -9.56
N THR A 94 -10.44 -14.62 -9.07
CA THR A 94 -9.51 -15.72 -8.78
C THR A 94 -8.83 -16.27 -10.04
N VAL A 95 -9.54 -16.39 -11.16
CA VAL A 95 -8.95 -16.83 -12.44
C VAL A 95 -7.94 -15.80 -12.95
N SER A 96 -8.27 -14.51 -12.88
CA SER A 96 -7.36 -13.42 -13.28
C SER A 96 -6.04 -13.47 -12.50
N LEU A 97 -6.13 -13.59 -11.17
CA LEU A 97 -4.97 -13.74 -10.28
C LEU A 97 -4.14 -15.00 -10.58
N MET A 98 -4.80 -16.14 -10.83
CA MET A 98 -4.08 -17.37 -11.18
C MET A 98 -3.32 -17.21 -12.50
N MET A 99 -3.92 -16.57 -13.50
CA MET A 99 -3.24 -16.32 -14.78
C MET A 99 -2.01 -15.44 -14.59
N GLU A 100 -2.11 -14.33 -13.86
CA GLU A 100 -0.97 -13.46 -13.56
C GLU A 100 0.14 -14.16 -12.77
N TRP A 101 -0.25 -15.07 -11.86
CA TRP A 101 0.71 -15.88 -11.12
C TRP A 101 1.47 -16.85 -12.03
N LEU A 102 0.77 -17.53 -12.94
CA LEU A 102 1.38 -18.42 -13.93
C LEU A 102 2.32 -17.68 -14.88
N PHE A 103 2.06 -16.41 -15.19
CA PHE A 103 2.97 -15.57 -15.99
C PHE A 103 4.23 -15.12 -15.24
N GLY A 104 4.39 -15.48 -13.96
CA GLY A 104 5.59 -15.15 -13.18
C GLY A 104 5.66 -13.68 -12.75
N SER A 105 4.58 -12.91 -12.90
CA SER A 105 4.54 -11.50 -12.46
C SER A 105 4.73 -11.36 -10.93
N LEU A 106 4.31 -12.38 -10.17
CA LEU A 106 4.39 -12.43 -8.71
C LEU A 106 5.64 -13.13 -8.16
N SER A 107 6.56 -13.64 -8.99
CA SER A 107 7.78 -14.27 -8.48
C SER A 107 8.81 -13.21 -8.07
N TRP A 108 9.11 -13.13 -6.77
CA TRP A 108 10.04 -12.16 -6.19
C TRP A 108 11.50 -12.65 -6.08
N ILE A 109 11.77 -13.93 -6.36
CA ILE A 109 13.09 -14.51 -6.11
C ILE A 109 13.84 -14.64 -7.43
N GLU A 110 14.68 -13.64 -7.70
CA GLU A 110 15.96 -13.73 -8.41
C GLU A 110 16.98 -12.84 -7.70
#